data_AF-A0A953FLB6-F1
#
_entry.id   AF-A0A953FLB6-F1
#
_cell.length_a   1.000
_cell.length_b   1.000
_cell.length_c   1.000
_cell.angle_alpha   90.00
_cell.angle_beta   90.00
_cell.angle_gamma   90.00
#
_symmetry.space_group_name_H-M   'P 1'
#
loop_
_entity.id
_entity.type
_entity.pdbx_description
1 polymer ?
#
loop_
_entity_poly.entity_id
_entity_poly.type
_entity_poly.pdbx_seq_one_letter_code
_entity_poly.pdbx_strand_id
1 'polypeptide(L)'
;AFSLVAGDFTAPSGDLNVGGTWTTSQTLFSHSGGTYAHNNGTLMVNPYCNVGPMLTWTLDVLPTTVLYDVTINANQAWTMPQCLIPAADSVHVDGILLLSDGRVNGGTLDAHGAVQLLPGYDGGNARLLFHGSGAQTFDLSGASGNYNGDIGIDKPAGNVQLLSDLVMDAGGQDLQFAHGDLLTTANEILIMGDNVACSGASDSSFVDGPMRKVGNDAFTFPIGGEGIYYAPIRISAPGNVNDAFTAEYFHDDPQDIPYDVSAVGAGLDHVSRCEYWDLERTAGSSNVRVTLSWAARSCGVNLLSDLCVARWNGSQWDSHGNGGTTGTMAAGTVITHSALTPTAYGPFTLGSTTSNNPLPVELLSFDAWENDPVVDLKWVTATEHNNAYFVVQRTVDGLAFEDVDTVQGAGNSVAEISYTAVDPSPHRGISYYRLRQVDLDGTSKYSELVAVDLTGVADGSWVLYPNPSVDGPVWLTATGDRWDGPGVLTVVDGAGRVVEKRTVVFTDGPVELMKGLHPEAGMYSVHVVMNGVEHNKRLIIQ
;
A
#
# COMPACT_ATOMS: atom_id res chain seq x y z
N ALA A 1 -41.30 1.37 -27.53
CA ALA A 1 -41.14 0.41 -26.41
C ALA A 1 -40.69 -0.94 -26.95
N PHE A 2 -39.83 -1.63 -26.22
CA PHE A 2 -39.32 -2.97 -26.51
C PHE A 2 -39.81 -3.95 -25.42
N SER A 3 -40.18 -5.17 -25.81
CA SER A 3 -40.60 -6.21 -24.88
C SER A 3 -40.12 -7.59 -25.33
N LEU A 4 -39.35 -8.27 -24.48
CA LEU A 4 -38.92 -9.65 -24.64
C LEU A 4 -39.53 -10.51 -23.52
N VAL A 5 -40.44 -11.40 -23.92
CA VAL A 5 -41.19 -12.28 -23.01
C VAL A 5 -40.72 -13.73 -23.12
N ALA A 6 -40.24 -14.14 -24.30
CA ALA A 6 -39.70 -15.46 -24.57
C ALA A 6 -38.86 -15.45 -25.87
N GLY A 7 -38.06 -16.50 -26.09
CA GLY A 7 -37.19 -16.64 -27.26
C GLY A 7 -35.85 -15.91 -27.10
N ASP A 8 -35.10 -15.79 -28.19
CA ASP A 8 -33.78 -15.15 -28.19
C ASP A 8 -33.81 -13.85 -28.99
N PHE A 9 -33.24 -12.79 -28.44
CA PHE A 9 -33.02 -11.52 -29.12
C PHE A 9 -31.55 -11.13 -29.05
N THR A 10 -30.96 -10.84 -30.20
CA THR A 10 -29.62 -10.25 -30.30
C THR A 10 -29.76 -8.80 -30.72
N ALA A 11 -29.35 -7.89 -29.85
CA ALA A 11 -29.37 -6.46 -30.10
C ALA A 11 -28.41 -6.07 -31.23
N PRO A 12 -28.72 -5.01 -32.00
CA PRO A 12 -27.84 -4.56 -33.07
C PRO A 12 -26.54 -3.99 -32.49
N SER A 13 -25.45 -4.03 -33.27
CA SER A 13 -24.20 -3.37 -32.92
C SER A 13 -24.24 -1.83 -33.05
N GLY A 14 -25.41 -1.25 -33.24
CA GLY A 14 -25.67 0.20 -33.31
C GLY A 14 -26.71 0.57 -32.27
N ASP A 15 -27.50 1.61 -32.52
CA ASP A 15 -28.47 2.08 -31.53
C ASP A 15 -29.77 1.24 -31.54
N LEU A 16 -30.07 0.60 -30.41
CA LEU A 16 -31.42 0.15 -30.08
C LEU A 16 -32.14 1.29 -29.36
N ASN A 17 -32.91 2.08 -30.09
CA ASN A 17 -33.65 3.19 -29.51
C ASN A 17 -34.99 2.74 -28.90
N VAL A 18 -35.14 2.92 -27.59
CA VAL A 18 -36.40 2.74 -26.85
C VAL A 18 -36.87 4.10 -26.34
N GLY A 19 -37.91 4.65 -26.98
CA GLY A 19 -38.32 6.02 -26.71
C GLY A 19 -39.41 6.54 -27.63
N GLY A 20 -39.37 7.84 -27.89
CA GLY A 20 -40.36 8.57 -28.70
C GLY A 20 -41.26 9.50 -27.89
N THR A 21 -42.19 10.17 -28.58
CA THR A 21 -43.17 11.07 -27.95
C THR A 21 -44.28 10.28 -27.28
N TRP A 22 -44.49 10.51 -25.98
CA TRP A 22 -45.51 9.83 -25.18
C TRP A 22 -46.35 10.82 -24.39
N THR A 23 -47.63 10.49 -24.19
CA THR A 23 -48.61 11.30 -23.43
C THR A 23 -49.07 10.63 -22.13
N THR A 24 -48.66 9.38 -21.91
CA THR A 24 -48.92 8.58 -20.69
C THR A 24 -47.64 7.85 -20.31
N SER A 25 -47.49 7.49 -19.03
CA SER A 25 -46.38 6.65 -18.55
C SER A 25 -46.32 5.31 -19.27
N GLN A 26 -45.12 4.79 -19.52
CA GLN A 26 -44.89 3.56 -20.29
C GLN A 26 -43.69 2.78 -19.76
N THR A 27 -43.73 1.46 -19.90
CA THR A 27 -42.52 0.64 -19.86
C THR A 27 -41.85 0.72 -21.23
N LEU A 28 -40.65 1.31 -21.28
CA LEU A 28 -39.92 1.51 -22.54
C LEU A 28 -39.09 0.29 -22.92
N PHE A 29 -38.58 -0.42 -21.92
CA PHE A 29 -37.84 -1.66 -22.08
C PHE A 29 -38.34 -2.65 -21.03
N SER A 30 -38.81 -3.81 -21.47
CA SER A 30 -39.15 -4.93 -20.58
C SER A 30 -38.45 -6.21 -21.05
N HIS A 31 -37.68 -6.84 -20.18
CA HIS A 31 -37.18 -8.21 -20.37
C HIS A 31 -37.70 -9.05 -19.22
N SER A 32 -38.59 -10.00 -19.49
CA SER A 32 -39.24 -10.84 -18.47
C SER A 32 -39.11 -12.34 -18.72
N GLY A 33 -38.52 -12.73 -19.85
CA GLY A 33 -38.18 -14.11 -20.17
C GLY A 33 -37.46 -14.23 -21.52
N GLY A 34 -36.82 -15.37 -21.76
CA GLY A 34 -35.97 -15.58 -22.94
C GLY A 34 -34.51 -15.21 -22.71
N THR A 35 -33.75 -15.05 -23.80
CA THR A 35 -32.34 -14.66 -23.80
C THR A 35 -32.15 -13.33 -24.53
N TYR A 36 -31.57 -12.35 -23.86
CA TYR A 36 -31.18 -11.08 -24.45
C TYR A 36 -29.66 -11.01 -24.58
N ALA A 37 -29.14 -10.85 -25.80
CA ALA A 37 -27.71 -10.75 -26.09
C ALA A 37 -27.37 -9.37 -26.64
N HIS A 38 -26.51 -8.61 -25.94
CA HIS A 38 -26.07 -7.27 -26.33
C HIS A 38 -24.61 -7.08 -25.89
N ASN A 39 -23.68 -7.41 -26.77
CA ASN A 39 -22.24 -7.38 -26.50
C ASN A 39 -21.50 -6.23 -27.20
N ASN A 40 -22.24 -5.40 -27.93
CA ASN A 40 -21.78 -4.19 -28.61
C ASN A 40 -23.01 -3.34 -28.96
N GLY A 41 -22.83 -2.05 -29.22
CA GLY A 41 -23.90 -1.10 -29.53
C GLY A 41 -24.51 -0.47 -28.28
N THR A 42 -25.53 0.35 -28.49
CA THR A 42 -26.07 1.23 -27.46
C THR A 42 -27.57 1.03 -27.31
N LEU A 43 -28.04 0.77 -26.09
CA LEU A 43 -29.44 0.98 -25.75
C LEU A 43 -29.66 2.47 -25.48
N MET A 44 -30.42 3.13 -26.35
CA MET A 44 -30.73 4.54 -26.21
C MET A 44 -32.15 4.71 -25.65
N VAL A 45 -32.25 5.03 -24.35
CA VAL A 45 -33.51 5.33 -23.66
C VAL A 45 -33.85 6.79 -23.90
N ASN A 46 -34.65 7.06 -24.92
CA ASN A 46 -34.89 8.42 -25.43
C ASN A 46 -36.38 8.81 -25.54
N PRO A 47 -37.12 8.79 -24.42
CA PRO A 47 -38.50 9.29 -24.39
C PRO A 47 -38.56 10.81 -24.44
N TYR A 48 -39.69 11.31 -24.92
CA TYR A 48 -40.04 12.72 -24.91
C TYR A 48 -41.48 12.91 -24.47
N CYS A 49 -41.75 13.88 -23.60
CA CYS A 49 -43.11 14.26 -23.23
C CYS A 49 -43.37 15.75 -23.50
N ASN A 50 -44.58 16.05 -23.98
CA ASN A 50 -45.06 17.41 -24.24
C ASN A 50 -46.37 17.71 -23.49
N VAL A 51 -46.64 16.96 -22.43
CA VAL A 51 -47.85 17.05 -21.62
C VAL A 51 -47.53 17.54 -20.20
N GLY A 52 -48.52 18.17 -19.55
CA GLY A 52 -48.39 18.77 -18.22
C GLY A 52 -48.23 17.82 -17.02
N PRO A 53 -48.61 16.52 -17.06
CA PRO A 53 -48.28 15.57 -15.98
C PRO A 53 -46.82 15.10 -16.03
N MET A 54 -46.26 14.80 -14.86
CA MET A 54 -45.00 14.07 -14.73
C MET A 54 -45.21 12.61 -15.20
N LEU A 55 -44.49 12.19 -16.24
CA LEU A 55 -44.59 10.83 -16.77
C LEU A 55 -43.44 9.94 -16.28
N THR A 56 -43.71 8.65 -16.20
CA THR A 56 -42.75 7.63 -15.77
C THR A 56 -42.43 6.69 -16.92
N TRP A 57 -41.13 6.48 -17.14
CA TRP A 57 -40.56 5.59 -18.14
C TRP A 57 -39.87 4.43 -17.47
N THR A 58 -40.48 3.25 -17.52
CA THR A 58 -39.97 2.10 -16.78
C THR A 58 -38.98 1.29 -17.61
N LEU A 59 -37.85 0.93 -16.99
CA LEU A 59 -36.92 -0.10 -17.46
C LEU A 59 -37.07 -1.31 -16.53
N ASP A 60 -37.75 -2.34 -16.99
CA ASP A 60 -38.05 -3.57 -16.24
C ASP A 60 -37.18 -4.70 -16.79
N VAL A 61 -36.24 -5.19 -15.99
CA VAL A 61 -35.18 -6.09 -16.46
C VAL A 61 -35.02 -7.30 -15.56
N LEU A 62 -34.80 -8.46 -16.17
CA LEU A 62 -34.33 -9.64 -15.44
C LEU A 62 -32.91 -9.40 -14.90
N PRO A 63 -32.52 -10.02 -13.77
CA PRO A 63 -31.15 -9.99 -13.25
C PRO A 63 -30.07 -10.52 -14.22
N THR A 64 -30.48 -11.29 -15.23
CA THR A 64 -29.59 -11.82 -16.29
C THR A 64 -29.47 -10.89 -17.49
N THR A 65 -30.15 -9.74 -17.49
CA THR A 65 -30.10 -8.78 -18.58
C THR A 65 -28.81 -8.00 -18.51
N VAL A 66 -27.94 -8.18 -19.49
CA VAL A 66 -26.73 -7.37 -19.65
C VAL A 66 -26.89 -6.49 -20.87
N LEU A 67 -26.67 -5.19 -20.69
CA LEU A 67 -26.61 -4.19 -21.75
C LEU A 67 -25.15 -3.81 -21.97
N TYR A 68 -24.74 -3.56 -23.21
CA TYR A 68 -23.39 -3.07 -23.49
C TYR A 68 -23.27 -1.58 -23.14
N ASP A 69 -23.54 -0.67 -24.08
CA ASP A 69 -23.65 0.76 -23.76
C ASP A 69 -25.12 1.12 -23.46
N VAL A 70 -25.32 2.07 -22.54
CA VAL A 70 -26.65 2.61 -22.19
C VAL A 70 -26.59 4.12 -22.13
N THR A 71 -27.46 4.78 -22.91
CA THR A 71 -27.69 6.22 -22.82
C THR A 71 -29.09 6.48 -22.30
N ILE A 72 -29.20 7.15 -21.16
CA ILE A 72 -30.48 7.66 -20.65
C ILE A 72 -30.60 9.13 -21.02
N ASN A 73 -31.57 9.43 -21.89
CA ASN A 73 -31.87 10.76 -22.41
C ASN A 73 -33.37 11.02 -22.29
N ALA A 74 -33.87 11.15 -21.07
CA ALA A 74 -35.30 11.36 -20.80
C ALA A 74 -35.70 12.83 -20.97
N ASN A 75 -35.52 13.34 -22.19
CA ASN A 75 -35.74 14.74 -22.57
C ASN A 75 -37.20 15.20 -22.33
N GLN A 76 -37.36 16.49 -22.02
CA GLN A 76 -38.61 17.10 -21.59
C GLN A 76 -38.89 18.45 -22.26
N ALA A 77 -40.18 18.82 -22.33
CA ALA A 77 -40.61 20.17 -22.72
C ALA A 77 -40.88 21.10 -21.52
N TRP A 78 -41.58 20.64 -20.47
CA TRP A 78 -42.05 21.49 -19.35
C TRP A 78 -42.28 20.79 -17.99
N THR A 79 -42.30 19.46 -17.93
CA THR A 79 -42.45 18.65 -16.70
C THR A 79 -41.15 17.90 -16.44
N MET A 80 -40.95 17.33 -15.24
CA MET A 80 -39.78 16.52 -14.87
C MET A 80 -40.03 15.01 -15.03
N PRO A 81 -40.16 14.43 -16.26
CA PRO A 81 -40.32 12.99 -16.42
C PRO A 81 -39.14 12.23 -15.81
N GLN A 82 -39.42 10.99 -15.42
CA GLN A 82 -38.45 10.14 -14.76
C GLN A 82 -38.29 8.82 -15.50
N CYS A 83 -37.05 8.37 -15.62
CA CYS A 83 -36.73 6.97 -15.84
C CYS A 83 -36.83 6.25 -14.48
N LEU A 84 -37.67 5.23 -14.40
CA LEU A 84 -37.87 4.40 -13.21
C LEU A 84 -37.30 3.01 -13.46
N ILE A 85 -36.34 2.62 -12.64
CA ILE A 85 -35.92 1.23 -12.49
C ILE A 85 -36.74 0.67 -11.30
N PRO A 86 -37.51 -0.41 -11.45
CA PRO A 86 -38.19 -1.04 -10.32
C PRO A 86 -37.20 -1.36 -9.20
N ALA A 87 -37.63 -1.27 -7.94
CA ALA A 87 -36.72 -1.35 -6.79
C ALA A 87 -35.99 -2.70 -6.63
N ALA A 88 -36.50 -3.77 -7.25
CA ALA A 88 -35.89 -5.10 -7.25
C ALA A 88 -34.95 -5.34 -8.44
N ASP A 89 -34.87 -4.38 -9.36
CA ASP A 89 -34.19 -4.54 -10.63
C ASP A 89 -32.83 -3.82 -10.59
N SER A 90 -31.89 -4.38 -11.35
CA SER A 90 -30.56 -3.83 -11.55
C SER A 90 -30.29 -3.80 -13.06
N VAL A 91 -29.99 -2.61 -13.59
CA VAL A 91 -29.65 -2.43 -15.01
C VAL A 91 -28.14 -2.58 -15.15
N HIS A 92 -27.69 -3.74 -15.64
CA HIS A 92 -26.26 -4.04 -15.80
C HIS A 92 -25.72 -3.47 -17.12
N VAL A 93 -24.66 -2.68 -17.04
CA VAL A 93 -24.06 -1.95 -18.17
C VAL A 93 -22.58 -2.32 -18.29
N ASP A 94 -22.24 -3.19 -19.24
CA ASP A 94 -20.88 -3.69 -19.50
C ASP A 94 -19.94 -2.64 -20.11
N GLY A 95 -20.50 -1.72 -20.90
CA GLY A 95 -19.80 -0.63 -21.55
C GLY A 95 -20.01 0.70 -20.83
N ILE A 96 -20.37 1.74 -21.58
CA ILE A 96 -20.54 3.09 -21.08
C ILE A 96 -21.98 3.31 -20.59
N LEU A 97 -22.12 3.80 -19.36
CA LEU A 97 -23.35 4.38 -18.84
C LEU A 97 -23.31 5.91 -19.00
N LEU A 98 -24.11 6.43 -19.93
CA LEU A 98 -24.25 7.86 -20.19
C LEU A 98 -25.58 8.39 -19.68
N LEU A 99 -25.55 9.25 -18.65
CA LEU A 99 -26.70 9.96 -18.14
C LEU A 99 -26.77 11.34 -18.80
N SER A 100 -27.49 11.42 -19.91
CA SER A 100 -27.54 12.61 -20.76
C SER A 100 -28.58 13.63 -20.29
N ASP A 101 -29.79 13.15 -19.98
CA ASP A 101 -30.94 14.00 -19.65
C ASP A 101 -31.96 13.26 -18.76
N GLY A 102 -32.65 14.04 -17.93
CA GLY A 102 -33.76 13.63 -17.10
C GLY A 102 -33.34 12.97 -15.78
N ARG A 103 -34.34 12.44 -15.06
CA ARG A 103 -34.14 11.82 -13.74
C ARG A 103 -34.12 10.31 -13.77
N VAL A 104 -33.26 9.69 -12.96
CA VAL A 104 -33.25 8.23 -12.78
C VAL A 104 -33.55 7.85 -11.34
N ASN A 105 -34.64 7.11 -11.13
CA ASN A 105 -35.16 6.77 -9.81
C ASN A 105 -35.33 5.26 -9.63
N GLY A 106 -35.34 4.82 -8.37
CA GLY A 106 -35.73 3.47 -7.96
C GLY A 106 -34.56 2.53 -7.72
N GLY A 107 -34.46 1.46 -8.52
CA GLY A 107 -33.47 0.38 -8.36
C GLY A 107 -32.03 0.80 -8.68
N THR A 108 -31.25 -0.15 -9.18
CA THR A 108 -29.80 0.02 -9.34
C THR A 108 -29.40 0.22 -10.80
N LEU A 109 -28.49 1.16 -11.04
CA LEU A 109 -27.63 1.24 -12.21
C LEU A 109 -26.32 0.53 -11.85
N ASP A 110 -26.12 -0.67 -12.39
CA ASP A 110 -24.93 -1.50 -12.14
C ASP A 110 -23.95 -1.32 -13.30
N ALA A 111 -22.98 -0.43 -13.10
CA ALA A 111 -22.00 -0.04 -14.09
C ALA A 111 -20.76 -0.92 -13.97
N HIS A 112 -20.35 -1.52 -15.08
CA HIS A 112 -19.10 -2.28 -15.22
C HIS A 112 -18.04 -1.54 -16.07
N GLY A 113 -18.45 -0.53 -16.84
CA GLY A 113 -17.55 0.38 -17.58
C GLY A 113 -17.66 1.84 -17.12
N ALA A 114 -17.30 2.78 -18.00
CA ALA A 114 -17.26 4.21 -17.65
C ALA A 114 -18.66 4.79 -17.39
N VAL A 115 -18.76 5.71 -16.43
CA VAL A 115 -19.98 6.45 -16.12
C VAL A 115 -19.76 7.93 -16.42
N GLN A 116 -20.67 8.54 -17.18
CA GLN A 116 -20.60 9.96 -17.53
C GLN A 116 -21.95 10.66 -17.35
N LEU A 117 -21.93 11.85 -16.77
CA LEU A 117 -23.08 12.74 -16.64
C LEU A 117 -22.90 13.97 -17.54
N LEU A 118 -23.98 14.37 -18.23
CA LEU A 118 -24.01 15.53 -19.12
C LEU A 118 -24.93 16.64 -18.56
N PRO A 119 -24.95 17.85 -19.17
CA PRO A 119 -25.62 19.00 -18.58
C PRO A 119 -27.12 18.85 -18.36
N GLY A 120 -27.79 17.95 -19.09
CA GLY A 120 -29.23 17.71 -19.00
C GLY A 120 -29.63 16.76 -17.88
N TYR A 121 -28.69 16.10 -17.20
CA TYR A 121 -29.03 15.21 -16.09
C TYR A 121 -29.70 15.98 -14.94
N ASP A 122 -30.89 15.54 -14.54
CA ASP A 122 -31.77 16.27 -13.62
C ASP A 122 -31.81 15.66 -12.19
N GLY A 123 -30.92 14.70 -11.90
CA GLY A 123 -30.80 14.02 -10.60
C GLY A 123 -31.63 12.73 -10.50
N GLY A 124 -31.94 12.33 -9.26
CA GLY A 124 -32.74 11.13 -8.98
C GLY A 124 -32.15 10.30 -7.84
N ASN A 125 -32.84 9.21 -7.48
CA ASN A 125 -32.47 8.38 -6.32
C ASN A 125 -32.12 6.93 -6.65
N ALA A 126 -31.97 6.58 -7.94
CA ALA A 126 -31.43 5.27 -8.28
C ALA A 126 -30.04 5.10 -7.66
N ARG A 127 -29.70 3.90 -7.22
CA ARG A 127 -28.35 3.60 -6.74
C ARG A 127 -27.41 3.47 -7.94
N LEU A 128 -26.24 4.09 -7.88
CA LEU A 128 -25.13 3.79 -8.79
C LEU A 128 -24.19 2.79 -8.12
N LEU A 129 -24.04 1.60 -8.70
CA LEU A 129 -23.07 0.61 -8.26
C LEU A 129 -21.95 0.53 -9.30
N PHE A 130 -20.72 0.77 -8.88
CA PHE A 130 -19.53 0.45 -9.65
C PHE A 130 -19.11 -0.99 -9.33
N HIS A 131 -19.14 -1.86 -10.32
CA HIS A 131 -18.90 -3.29 -10.19
C HIS A 131 -18.04 -3.80 -11.36
N GLY A 132 -17.84 -5.11 -11.47
CA GLY A 132 -16.96 -5.72 -12.46
C GLY A 132 -15.47 -5.56 -12.15
N SER A 133 -14.63 -6.22 -12.95
CA SER A 133 -13.19 -6.35 -12.72
C SER A 133 -12.31 -5.37 -13.50
N GLY A 134 -12.87 -4.61 -14.44
CA GLY A 134 -12.15 -3.59 -15.20
C GLY A 134 -12.05 -2.27 -14.42
N ALA A 135 -11.01 -1.47 -14.66
CA ALA A 135 -10.97 -0.10 -14.17
C ALA A 135 -12.10 0.73 -14.79
N GLN A 136 -12.70 1.63 -14.00
CA GLN A 136 -13.81 2.48 -14.41
C GLN A 136 -13.47 3.95 -14.14
N THR A 137 -14.12 4.83 -14.90
CA THR A 137 -14.03 6.28 -14.68
C THR A 137 -15.41 6.83 -14.35
N PHE A 138 -15.44 7.85 -13.51
CA PHE A 138 -16.65 8.62 -13.22
C PHE A 138 -16.44 10.09 -13.57
N ASP A 139 -17.11 10.54 -14.62
CA ASP A 139 -16.98 11.89 -15.17
C ASP A 139 -18.27 12.69 -15.02
N LEU A 140 -18.20 13.73 -14.20
CA LEU A 140 -19.27 14.72 -14.03
C LEU A 140 -18.84 16.10 -14.57
N SER A 141 -17.72 16.21 -15.28
CA SER A 141 -17.20 17.49 -15.78
C SER A 141 -18.16 18.21 -16.72
N GLY A 142 -19.02 17.46 -17.41
CA GLY A 142 -20.10 17.98 -18.25
C GLY A 142 -21.41 18.25 -17.51
N ALA A 143 -21.57 17.84 -16.26
CA ALA A 143 -22.87 17.91 -15.57
C ALA A 143 -23.20 19.31 -15.05
N SER A 144 -24.49 19.67 -15.04
CA SER A 144 -24.97 20.91 -14.40
C SER A 144 -25.21 20.75 -12.90
N GLY A 145 -25.21 19.52 -12.40
CA GLY A 145 -25.48 19.17 -11.00
C GLY A 145 -24.92 17.79 -10.65
N ASN A 146 -25.06 17.41 -9.38
CA ASN A 146 -24.48 16.19 -8.81
C ASN A 146 -25.30 14.94 -9.12
N TYR A 147 -24.69 13.76 -8.94
CA TYR A 147 -25.44 12.53 -8.77
C TYR A 147 -26.05 12.51 -7.35
N ASN A 148 -27.37 12.28 -7.22
CA ASN A 148 -28.08 12.38 -5.93
C ASN A 148 -28.44 11.04 -5.29
N GLY A 149 -28.25 9.92 -5.99
CA GLY A 149 -28.51 8.59 -5.46
C GLY A 149 -27.31 8.04 -4.69
N ASP A 150 -27.53 6.94 -3.96
CA ASP A 150 -26.47 6.23 -3.26
C ASP A 150 -25.41 5.75 -4.26
N ILE A 151 -24.15 5.74 -3.81
CA ILE A 151 -23.02 5.25 -4.59
C ILE A 151 -22.43 4.03 -3.89
N GLY A 152 -22.26 2.94 -4.63
CA GLY A 152 -21.58 1.72 -4.19
C GLY A 152 -20.30 1.49 -4.97
N ILE A 153 -19.22 1.13 -4.27
CA ILE A 153 -17.96 0.65 -4.87
C ILE A 153 -17.79 -0.81 -4.47
N ASP A 154 -18.01 -1.73 -5.42
CA ASP A 154 -17.84 -3.17 -5.24
C ASP A 154 -17.06 -3.74 -6.42
N LYS A 155 -15.80 -3.34 -6.51
CA LYS A 155 -14.86 -3.74 -7.57
C LYS A 155 -13.90 -4.80 -7.04
N PRO A 156 -14.16 -6.11 -7.28
CA PRO A 156 -13.24 -7.17 -6.84
C PRO A 156 -11.86 -7.10 -7.53
N ALA A 157 -11.74 -6.32 -8.61
CA ALA A 157 -10.49 -5.91 -9.23
C ALA A 157 -10.67 -4.58 -9.96
N GLY A 158 -9.56 -3.86 -10.18
CA GLY A 158 -9.58 -2.52 -10.73
C GLY A 158 -10.10 -1.48 -9.72
N ASN A 159 -10.16 -0.23 -10.14
CA ASN A 159 -10.57 0.90 -9.30
C ASN A 159 -11.58 1.79 -10.04
N VAL A 160 -12.16 2.75 -9.33
CA VAL A 160 -12.95 3.84 -9.90
C VAL A 160 -12.12 5.11 -9.83
N GLN A 161 -11.80 5.73 -10.95
CA GLN A 161 -11.13 7.02 -11.00
C GLN A 161 -12.14 8.15 -11.20
N LEU A 162 -12.12 9.15 -10.33
CA LEU A 162 -12.85 10.41 -10.58
C LEU A 162 -12.14 11.23 -11.66
N LEU A 163 -12.91 11.79 -12.60
CA LEU A 163 -12.43 12.73 -13.62
C LEU A 163 -12.94 14.17 -13.40
N SER A 164 -13.62 14.40 -12.28
CA SER A 164 -14.07 15.70 -11.79
C SER A 164 -14.36 15.58 -10.29
N ASP A 165 -14.55 16.71 -9.60
CA ASP A 165 -15.11 16.71 -8.25
C ASP A 165 -16.44 15.92 -8.21
N LEU A 166 -16.61 15.09 -7.19
CA LEU A 166 -17.85 14.40 -6.88
C LEU A 166 -18.40 14.95 -5.57
N VAL A 167 -19.48 15.72 -5.64
CA VAL A 167 -20.18 16.22 -4.45
C VAL A 167 -21.37 15.32 -4.14
N MET A 168 -21.37 14.71 -2.95
CA MET A 168 -22.50 13.99 -2.39
C MET A 168 -23.15 14.87 -1.32
N ASP A 169 -24.30 15.45 -1.60
CA ASP A 169 -24.99 16.41 -0.72
C ASP A 169 -26.51 16.26 -0.70
N ALA A 170 -27.04 15.19 -1.32
CA ALA A 170 -28.47 14.93 -1.34
C ALA A 170 -28.95 14.31 -0.02
N GLY A 171 -30.18 14.64 0.38
CA GLY A 171 -30.78 14.12 1.61
C GLY A 171 -30.98 12.60 1.53
N GLY A 172 -30.33 11.87 2.45
CA GLY A 172 -30.40 10.40 2.51
C GLY A 172 -29.51 9.69 1.50
N GLN A 173 -28.57 10.40 0.87
CA GLN A 173 -27.54 9.83 0.02
C GLN A 173 -26.38 9.29 0.87
N ASP A 174 -25.93 8.08 0.57
CA ASP A 174 -24.82 7.42 1.24
C ASP A 174 -23.77 6.85 0.26
N LEU A 175 -22.53 6.71 0.75
CA LEU A 175 -21.43 6.00 0.09
C LEU A 175 -21.21 4.63 0.75
N GLN A 176 -21.12 3.58 -0.06
CA GLN A 176 -20.92 2.21 0.42
C GLN A 176 -19.74 1.58 -0.30
N PHE A 177 -18.74 1.13 0.46
CA PHE A 177 -17.64 0.33 -0.03
C PHE A 177 -17.87 -1.16 0.27
N ALA A 178 -17.38 -2.02 -0.62
CA ALA A 178 -17.28 -3.45 -0.41
C ALA A 178 -15.91 -3.98 -0.90
N HIS A 179 -15.52 -3.62 -2.12
CA HIS A 179 -14.21 -3.94 -2.72
C HIS A 179 -13.78 -2.83 -3.68
N GLY A 180 -12.47 -2.64 -3.82
CA GLY A 180 -11.84 -1.70 -4.74
C GLY A 180 -11.91 -0.24 -4.29
N ASP A 181 -10.98 0.53 -4.84
CA ASP A 181 -10.72 1.89 -4.38
C ASP A 181 -11.37 2.94 -5.27
N LEU A 182 -11.74 4.06 -4.64
CA LEU A 182 -12.10 5.29 -5.33
C LEU A 182 -10.86 6.19 -5.37
N LEU A 183 -10.29 6.38 -6.55
CA LEU A 183 -9.13 7.23 -6.77
C LEU A 183 -9.54 8.69 -6.92
N THR A 184 -8.88 9.55 -6.16
CA THR A 184 -9.07 11.00 -6.14
C THR A 184 -7.73 11.71 -6.34
N THR A 185 -7.77 12.97 -6.76
CA THR A 185 -6.58 13.83 -6.84
C THR A 185 -6.88 15.20 -6.25
N ALA A 186 -5.87 16.05 -6.05
CA ALA A 186 -6.07 17.42 -5.58
C ALA A 186 -7.01 18.27 -6.48
N ASN A 187 -7.25 17.87 -7.74
CA ASN A 187 -8.16 18.56 -8.67
C ASN A 187 -9.47 17.79 -8.91
N GLU A 188 -9.56 16.52 -8.49
CA GLU A 188 -10.74 15.67 -8.63
C GLU A 188 -11.02 14.98 -7.29
N ILE A 189 -11.68 15.68 -6.38
CA ILE A 189 -11.90 15.20 -5.02
C ILE A 189 -13.32 14.66 -4.79
N LEU A 190 -13.43 13.67 -3.89
CA LEU A 190 -14.71 13.32 -3.27
C LEU A 190 -15.06 14.34 -2.18
N ILE A 191 -16.28 14.88 -2.22
CA ILE A 191 -16.81 15.81 -1.24
C ILE A 191 -18.08 15.21 -0.60
N MET A 192 -17.95 14.79 0.65
CA MET A 192 -19.05 14.28 1.48
C MET A 192 -19.73 15.46 2.20
N GLY A 193 -20.99 15.70 1.87
CA GLY A 193 -21.81 16.76 2.47
C GLY A 193 -22.33 16.42 3.86
N ASP A 194 -23.17 17.30 4.40
CA ASP A 194 -23.78 17.13 5.72
C ASP A 194 -24.78 15.97 5.72
N ASN A 195 -24.77 15.15 6.77
CA ASN A 195 -25.57 13.92 6.94
C ASN A 195 -25.32 12.79 5.92
N VAL A 196 -24.36 12.92 5.01
CA VAL A 196 -23.97 11.84 4.09
C VAL A 196 -23.07 10.85 4.84
N ALA A 197 -23.49 9.59 4.93
CA ALA A 197 -22.72 8.56 5.60
C ALA A 197 -21.80 7.81 4.63
N CYS A 198 -20.73 7.24 5.18
CA CYS A 198 -19.89 6.26 4.51
C CYS A 198 -19.85 4.98 5.34
N SER A 199 -19.94 3.81 4.68
CA SER A 199 -19.83 2.51 5.34
C SER A 199 -19.06 1.49 4.50
N GLY A 200 -18.55 0.44 5.14
CA GLY A 200 -17.91 -0.70 4.47
C GLY A 200 -16.44 -0.53 4.07
N ALA A 201 -15.86 0.66 4.24
CA ALA A 201 -14.44 0.89 3.94
C ALA A 201 -13.53 -0.01 4.82
N SER A 202 -12.48 -0.56 4.20
CA SER A 202 -11.57 -1.56 4.77
C SER A 202 -10.28 -1.64 3.94
N ASP A 203 -9.31 -2.47 4.31
CA ASP A 203 -8.10 -2.71 3.48
C ASP A 203 -8.41 -3.24 2.07
N SER A 204 -9.65 -3.67 1.80
CA SER A 204 -10.09 -4.09 0.46
C SER A 204 -10.72 -2.97 -0.36
N SER A 205 -10.97 -1.80 0.23
CA SER A 205 -11.70 -0.70 -0.42
C SER A 205 -11.68 0.59 0.40
N PHE A 206 -11.16 1.66 -0.18
CA PHE A 206 -11.15 2.99 0.43
C PHE A 206 -11.07 4.11 -0.62
N VAL A 207 -11.02 5.36 -0.17
CA VAL A 207 -10.64 6.50 -1.00
C VAL A 207 -9.12 6.62 -1.00
N ASP A 208 -8.49 6.46 -2.16
CA ASP A 208 -7.05 6.66 -2.35
C ASP A 208 -6.83 8.07 -2.92
N GLY A 209 -6.16 8.93 -2.14
CA GLY A 209 -6.02 10.36 -2.38
C GLY A 209 -6.92 11.25 -1.50
N PRO A 210 -6.98 12.57 -1.81
CA PRO A 210 -7.64 13.55 -0.94
C PRO A 210 -9.16 13.54 -1.05
N MET A 211 -9.84 13.67 0.09
CA MET A 211 -11.28 13.87 0.14
C MET A 211 -11.69 14.92 1.17
N ARG A 212 -12.89 15.49 1.01
CA ARG A 212 -13.40 16.56 1.86
C ARG A 212 -14.71 16.18 2.54
N LYS A 213 -14.83 16.48 3.83
CA LYS A 213 -16.10 16.51 4.56
C LYS A 213 -16.55 17.95 4.71
N VAL A 214 -17.80 18.26 4.36
CA VAL A 214 -18.50 19.50 4.67
C VAL A 214 -19.66 19.17 5.59
N GLY A 215 -19.82 19.86 6.71
CA GLY A 215 -20.94 19.60 7.63
C GLY A 215 -20.59 19.73 9.11
N ASN A 216 -21.57 19.46 9.96
CA ASN A 216 -21.42 19.47 11.42
C ASN A 216 -21.47 18.08 12.06
N ASP A 217 -21.48 17.02 11.25
CA ASP A 217 -21.34 15.66 11.76
C ASP A 217 -19.91 15.30 12.14
N ALA A 218 -19.78 14.46 13.16
CA ALA A 218 -18.51 13.76 13.37
C ALA A 218 -18.30 12.78 12.21
N PHE A 219 -17.09 12.72 11.68
CA PHE A 219 -16.83 12.00 10.44
C PHE A 219 -15.52 11.23 10.49
N THR A 220 -15.58 9.97 10.07
CA THR A 220 -14.40 9.14 9.81
C THR A 220 -14.16 9.17 8.32
N PHE A 221 -13.03 9.72 7.90
CA PHE A 221 -12.61 9.73 6.52
C PHE A 221 -12.23 8.30 6.11
N PRO A 222 -12.92 7.69 5.13
CA PRO A 222 -12.63 6.35 4.64
C PRO A 222 -11.41 6.33 3.70
N ILE A 223 -10.28 6.89 4.14
CA ILE A 223 -9.08 7.06 3.31
C ILE A 223 -8.04 5.97 3.53
N GLY A 224 -7.18 5.79 2.54
CA GLY A 224 -6.06 4.87 2.56
C GLY A 224 -5.02 5.24 1.50
N GLY A 225 -4.06 4.35 1.25
CA GLY A 225 -2.99 4.58 0.29
C GLY A 225 -2.33 3.30 -0.20
N GLU A 226 -1.54 3.42 -1.25
CA GLU A 226 -0.82 2.31 -1.93
C GLU A 226 -1.77 1.19 -2.43
N GLY A 227 -3.07 1.47 -2.56
CA GLY A 227 -4.09 0.48 -2.95
C GLY A 227 -4.27 -0.71 -1.99
N ILE A 228 -3.66 -0.69 -0.80
CA ILE A 228 -3.73 -1.81 0.16
C ILE A 228 -3.89 -1.39 1.62
N TYR A 229 -3.64 -0.13 1.98
CA TYR A 229 -3.63 0.29 3.38
C TYR A 229 -4.82 1.18 3.70
N TYR A 230 -5.82 0.64 4.41
CA TYR A 230 -6.91 1.46 4.93
C TYR A 230 -6.51 2.13 6.24
N ALA A 231 -6.49 3.46 6.22
CA ALA A 231 -5.94 4.27 7.29
C ALA A 231 -6.88 5.42 7.64
N PRO A 232 -8.03 5.15 8.28
CA PRO A 232 -9.01 6.18 8.56
C PRO A 232 -8.47 7.19 9.59
N ILE A 233 -8.72 8.46 9.31
CA ILE A 233 -8.64 9.56 10.27
C ILE A 233 -10.06 10.03 10.60
N ARG A 234 -10.32 10.41 11.86
CA ARG A 234 -11.65 10.86 12.29
C ARG A 234 -11.59 12.23 12.96
N ILE A 235 -12.55 13.08 12.62
CA ILE A 235 -12.81 14.34 13.32
C ILE A 235 -14.03 14.22 14.24
N SER A 236 -14.00 14.90 15.39
CA SER A 236 -15.23 15.15 16.15
C SER A 236 -16.16 16.09 15.37
N ALA A 237 -17.45 16.09 15.71
CA ALA A 237 -18.45 16.96 15.11
C ALA A 237 -18.00 18.43 15.10
N PRO A 238 -17.88 19.06 13.92
CA PRO A 238 -17.78 20.52 13.81
C PRO A 238 -19.03 21.21 14.37
N GLY A 239 -18.95 22.50 14.64
CA GLY A 239 -20.06 23.29 15.17
C GLY A 239 -21.03 23.82 14.10
N ASN A 240 -20.61 23.93 12.83
CA ASN A 240 -21.41 24.53 11.75
C ASN A 240 -21.50 23.63 10.51
N VAL A 241 -22.65 23.66 9.84
CA VAL A 241 -22.94 22.85 8.63
C VAL A 241 -22.11 23.22 7.40
N ASN A 242 -21.42 24.35 7.40
CA ASN A 242 -20.58 24.81 6.29
C ASN A 242 -19.07 24.66 6.59
N ASP A 243 -18.71 24.13 7.76
CA ASP A 243 -17.31 23.87 8.06
C ASP A 243 -16.82 22.71 7.20
N ALA A 244 -15.59 22.82 6.70
CA ALA A 244 -15.03 21.86 5.76
C ALA A 244 -13.62 21.43 6.15
N PHE A 245 -13.36 20.13 6.07
CA PHE A 245 -12.09 19.50 6.39
C PHE A 245 -11.69 18.57 5.25
N THR A 246 -10.48 18.72 4.75
CA THR A 246 -9.90 17.86 3.69
C THR A 246 -8.83 16.98 4.31
N ALA A 247 -8.87 15.68 4.01
CA ALA A 247 -7.95 14.70 4.55
C ALA A 247 -7.36 13.83 3.44
N GLU A 248 -6.09 13.45 3.62
CA GLU A 248 -5.35 12.51 2.77
C GLU A 248 -4.41 11.68 3.65
N TYR A 249 -4.10 10.46 3.21
CA TYR A 249 -3.23 9.54 3.91
C TYR A 249 -2.02 9.21 3.05
N PHE A 250 -0.88 9.04 3.70
CA PHE A 250 0.39 8.68 3.08
C PHE A 250 1.04 7.56 3.88
N HIS A 251 1.38 6.45 3.21
CA HIS A 251 2.17 5.37 3.79
C HIS A 251 3.67 5.59 3.56
N ASP A 252 4.14 6.78 3.93
CA ASP A 252 5.50 7.23 3.72
C ASP A 252 6.16 7.67 5.03
N ASP A 253 7.50 7.65 5.06
CA ASP A 253 8.26 8.24 6.16
C ASP A 253 8.11 9.77 6.11
N PRO A 254 7.57 10.42 7.17
CA PRO A 254 7.46 11.87 7.21
C PRO A 254 8.82 12.59 7.01
N GLN A 255 9.94 11.93 7.32
CA GLN A 255 11.29 12.46 7.09
C GLN A 255 11.60 12.70 5.61
N ASP A 256 11.03 11.89 4.72
CA ASP A 256 11.29 11.94 3.27
C ASP A 256 10.44 13.02 2.58
N ILE A 257 9.37 13.48 3.24
CA ILE A 257 8.44 14.46 2.69
C ILE A 257 8.26 15.59 3.71
N PRO A 258 8.93 16.72 3.47
CA PRO A 258 9.94 17.38 4.30
C PRO A 258 9.55 17.68 5.78
N TYR A 259 9.17 16.68 6.57
CA TYR A 259 8.91 16.82 8.01
C TYR A 259 10.03 16.17 8.82
N ASP A 260 10.99 16.98 9.29
CA ASP A 260 12.12 16.51 10.10
C ASP A 260 11.64 15.77 11.36
N VAL A 261 11.77 14.45 11.39
CA VAL A 261 11.26 13.60 12.50
C VAL A 261 12.14 13.70 13.75
N SER A 262 13.34 14.27 13.63
CA SER A 262 14.22 14.56 14.77
C SER A 262 13.85 15.86 15.49
N ALA A 263 13.13 16.76 14.80
CA ALA A 263 12.65 18.00 15.38
C ALA A 263 11.39 17.75 16.21
N VAL A 264 11.55 17.26 17.44
CA VAL A 264 10.45 16.99 18.38
C VAL A 264 10.35 18.03 19.49
N GLY A 265 9.12 18.49 19.74
CA GLY A 265 8.77 19.41 20.81
C GLY A 265 8.60 18.71 22.16
N ALA A 266 8.35 19.51 23.20
CA ALA A 266 8.17 18.98 24.56
C ALA A 266 6.98 18.01 24.64
N GLY A 267 7.18 16.88 25.33
CA GLY A 267 6.16 15.84 25.48
C GLY A 267 6.12 14.81 24.35
N LEU A 268 7.07 14.86 23.43
CA LEU A 268 7.38 13.76 22.51
C LEU A 268 8.81 13.28 22.77
N ASP A 269 9.00 11.97 22.70
CA ASP A 269 10.30 11.33 22.59
C ASP A 269 10.66 11.15 21.11
N HIS A 270 9.70 10.65 20.31
CA HIS A 270 9.81 10.49 18.86
C HIS A 270 8.43 10.42 18.19
N VAL A 271 8.42 10.40 16.85
CA VAL A 271 7.24 10.21 15.99
C VAL A 271 7.41 9.00 15.08
N SER A 272 6.30 8.45 14.61
CA SER A 272 6.28 7.33 13.66
C SER A 272 6.91 7.72 12.32
N ARG A 273 7.49 6.72 11.65
CA ARG A 273 8.20 6.84 10.37
C ARG A 273 7.61 5.95 9.26
N CYS A 274 6.41 5.40 9.42
CA CYS A 274 5.76 4.60 8.37
C CYS A 274 4.62 5.32 7.67
N GLU A 275 4.01 6.32 8.33
CA GLU A 275 2.81 6.92 7.81
C GLU A 275 2.53 8.29 8.43
N TYR A 276 1.77 9.09 7.70
CA TYR A 276 1.16 10.31 8.18
C TYR A 276 -0.17 10.58 7.50
N TRP A 277 -0.94 11.49 8.10
CA TRP A 277 -2.18 12.01 7.56
C TRP A 277 -2.07 13.52 7.42
N ASP A 278 -2.43 14.05 6.27
CA ASP A 278 -2.70 15.47 6.16
C ASP A 278 -4.17 15.73 6.44
N LEU A 279 -4.45 16.65 7.37
CA LEU A 279 -5.80 17.10 7.68
C LEU A 279 -5.86 18.61 7.75
N GLU A 280 -6.52 19.22 6.78
CA GLU A 280 -6.66 20.67 6.66
C GLU A 280 -8.09 21.13 6.92
N ARG A 281 -8.26 22.23 7.65
CA ARG A 281 -9.55 22.93 7.73
C ARG A 281 -9.66 23.91 6.56
N THR A 282 -10.30 23.46 5.49
CA THR A 282 -10.44 24.22 4.24
C THR A 282 -11.56 25.28 4.28
N ALA A 283 -12.51 25.17 5.20
CA ALA A 283 -13.51 26.22 5.44
C ALA A 283 -14.04 26.19 6.88
N GLY A 284 -14.57 27.33 7.35
CA GLY A 284 -15.19 27.43 8.67
C GLY A 284 -14.21 27.74 9.81
N SER A 285 -14.68 27.63 11.05
CA SER A 285 -13.95 28.07 12.24
C SER A 285 -14.01 27.10 13.42
N SER A 286 -14.70 25.96 13.29
CA SER A 286 -14.76 24.98 14.36
C SER A 286 -13.39 24.39 14.64
N ASN A 287 -13.21 24.11 15.91
CA ASN A 287 -12.09 23.36 16.45
C ASN A 287 -12.58 21.95 16.74
N VAL A 288 -11.92 20.95 16.17
CA VAL A 288 -12.30 19.54 16.30
C VAL A 288 -11.20 18.76 17.02
N ARG A 289 -11.57 17.64 17.66
CA ARG A 289 -10.59 16.63 18.07
C ARG A 289 -10.31 15.71 16.88
N VAL A 290 -9.07 15.27 16.76
CA VAL A 290 -8.62 14.35 15.71
C VAL A 290 -8.31 13.01 16.31
N THR A 291 -8.72 11.95 15.62
CA THR A 291 -8.49 10.57 16.01
C THR A 291 -7.74 9.88 14.88
N LEU A 292 -6.51 9.41 15.16
CA LEU A 292 -5.72 8.60 14.24
C LEU A 292 -6.00 7.13 14.50
N SER A 293 -5.93 6.31 13.46
CA SER A 293 -5.97 4.85 13.57
C SER A 293 -4.57 4.26 13.45
N TRP A 294 -4.33 3.12 14.09
CA TRP A 294 -3.15 2.30 13.83
C TRP A 294 -3.55 0.86 13.52
N ALA A 295 -2.69 0.18 12.79
CA ALA A 295 -2.76 -1.25 12.50
C ALA A 295 -1.34 -1.81 12.25
N ALA A 296 -1.24 -2.97 11.60
CA ALA A 296 0.04 -3.57 11.21
C ALA A 296 0.94 -2.64 10.36
N ARG A 297 0.33 -1.70 9.63
CA ARG A 297 1.03 -0.67 8.83
C ARG A 297 1.77 0.39 9.66
N SER A 298 1.47 0.51 10.95
CA SER A 298 1.84 1.69 11.76
C SER A 298 3.18 1.57 12.49
N CYS A 299 4.13 0.80 11.94
CA CYS A 299 5.43 0.43 12.55
C CYS A 299 5.37 -0.29 13.92
N GLY A 300 4.18 -0.54 14.47
CA GLY A 300 3.96 -1.23 15.74
C GLY A 300 3.69 -0.29 16.92
N VAL A 301 2.66 -0.62 17.69
CA VAL A 301 2.30 0.06 18.95
C VAL A 301 2.46 -0.93 20.10
N ASN A 302 3.48 -0.73 20.93
CA ASN A 302 3.85 -1.63 22.02
C ASN A 302 3.32 -1.20 23.40
N LEU A 303 2.94 0.07 23.57
CA LEU A 303 2.41 0.58 24.83
C LEU A 303 1.43 1.73 24.60
N LEU A 304 0.15 1.45 24.83
CA LEU A 304 -0.96 2.38 24.59
C LEU A 304 -0.96 3.61 25.51
N SER A 305 -0.37 3.52 26.71
CA SER A 305 -0.30 4.65 27.64
C SER A 305 0.65 5.76 27.17
N ASP A 306 1.64 5.39 26.37
CA ASP A 306 2.72 6.29 25.96
C ASP A 306 2.46 6.84 24.56
N LEU A 307 1.56 6.20 23.80
CA LEU A 307 1.10 6.63 22.48
C LEU A 307 0.38 7.97 22.56
N CYS A 308 0.62 8.86 21.61
CA CYS A 308 -0.10 10.12 21.47
C CYS A 308 -0.28 10.51 19.99
N VAL A 309 -1.09 11.54 19.74
CA VAL A 309 -1.15 12.20 18.43
C VAL A 309 -0.03 13.25 18.36
N ALA A 310 0.80 13.21 17.32
CA ALA A 310 1.79 14.24 17.02
C ALA A 310 1.38 15.02 15.76
N ARG A 311 1.73 16.31 15.70
CA ARG A 311 1.43 17.18 14.55
C ARG A 311 2.61 18.07 14.20
N TRP A 312 2.93 18.18 12.91
CA TRP A 312 3.99 19.05 12.42
C TRP A 312 3.55 20.52 12.41
N ASN A 313 4.26 21.39 13.11
CA ASN A 313 3.88 22.81 13.24
C ASN A 313 4.49 23.76 12.21
N GLY A 314 5.24 23.23 11.24
CA GLY A 314 6.05 24.00 10.29
C GLY A 314 7.53 24.05 10.65
N SER A 315 7.90 23.70 11.88
CA SER A 315 9.30 23.65 12.34
C SER A 315 9.66 22.42 13.20
N GLN A 316 8.69 21.86 13.92
CA GLN A 316 8.87 20.69 14.77
C GLN A 316 7.54 19.93 14.93
N TRP A 317 7.61 18.68 15.38
CA TRP A 317 6.46 17.89 15.82
C TRP A 317 6.05 18.28 17.23
N ASP A 318 4.80 18.69 17.43
CA ASP A 318 4.24 18.97 18.75
C ASP A 318 3.32 17.82 19.21
N SER A 319 3.36 17.49 20.49
CA SER A 319 2.40 16.55 21.09
C SER A 319 1.02 17.19 21.21
N HIS A 320 0.01 16.49 20.68
CA HIS A 320 -1.41 16.75 20.97
C HIS A 320 -1.99 15.75 21.98
N GLY A 321 -1.10 14.97 22.62
CA GLY A 321 -1.39 14.08 23.74
C GLY A 321 -2.25 12.87 23.38
N ASN A 322 -2.69 12.20 24.45
CA ASN A 322 -3.56 11.03 24.39
C ASN A 322 -4.84 11.34 25.18
N GLY A 323 -5.93 11.56 24.46
CA GLY A 323 -7.26 11.80 25.01
C GLY A 323 -8.09 10.53 25.16
N GLY A 324 -7.48 9.36 24.99
CA GLY A 324 -8.09 8.04 25.02
C GLY A 324 -7.63 7.17 23.86
N THR A 325 -7.41 5.89 24.15
CA THR A 325 -7.16 4.85 23.14
C THR A 325 -8.32 3.86 23.07
N THR A 326 -8.52 3.25 21.91
CA THR A 326 -9.40 2.08 21.74
C THR A 326 -8.62 0.92 21.13
N GLY A 327 -9.19 -0.29 21.14
CA GLY A 327 -8.59 -1.45 20.50
C GLY A 327 -7.45 -2.09 21.32
N THR A 328 -6.44 -2.59 20.61
CA THR A 328 -5.30 -3.34 21.14
C THR A 328 -3.99 -2.81 20.54
N MET A 329 -2.86 -3.32 21.01
CA MET A 329 -1.54 -3.04 20.42
C MET A 329 -1.46 -3.36 18.92
N ALA A 330 -2.23 -4.34 18.43
CA ALA A 330 -2.23 -4.71 17.01
C ALA A 330 -3.02 -3.75 16.11
N ALA A 331 -4.11 -3.17 16.63
CA ALA A 331 -4.96 -2.23 15.90
C ALA A 331 -5.87 -1.45 16.85
N GLY A 332 -6.10 -0.18 16.56
CA GLY A 332 -6.93 0.68 17.38
C GLY A 332 -6.91 2.15 16.97
N THR A 333 -7.31 3.04 17.87
CA THR A 333 -7.31 4.49 17.62
C THR A 333 -6.85 5.31 18.81
N VAL A 334 -6.23 6.46 18.56
CA VAL A 334 -5.82 7.44 19.58
C VAL A 334 -6.38 8.81 19.20
N ILE A 335 -7.03 9.48 20.16
CA ILE A 335 -7.63 10.80 19.95
C ILE A 335 -6.79 11.89 20.63
N THR A 336 -6.72 13.09 20.05
CA THR A 336 -6.09 14.25 20.67
C THR A 336 -6.70 14.53 22.05
N HIS A 337 -5.89 15.01 23.00
CA HIS A 337 -6.35 15.30 24.37
C HIS A 337 -7.45 16.36 24.42
N SER A 338 -7.33 17.39 23.57
CA SER A 338 -8.29 18.48 23.43
C SER A 338 -8.58 18.78 21.95
N ALA A 339 -9.57 19.64 21.69
CA ALA A 339 -9.82 20.12 20.34
C ALA A 339 -8.65 20.99 19.85
N LEU A 340 -8.33 20.87 18.56
CA LEU A 340 -7.23 21.58 17.92
C LEU A 340 -7.44 23.11 17.98
N THR A 341 -6.36 23.87 18.03
CA THR A 341 -6.43 25.32 17.84
C THR A 341 -6.55 25.64 16.35
N PRO A 342 -6.98 26.87 15.97
CA PRO A 342 -7.17 27.22 14.57
C PRO A 342 -5.94 27.05 13.66
N THR A 343 -4.73 27.03 14.20
CA THR A 343 -3.46 26.89 13.48
C THR A 343 -2.85 25.50 13.59
N ALA A 344 -3.54 24.55 14.22
CA ALA A 344 -3.04 23.21 14.50
C ALA A 344 -3.64 22.15 13.55
N TYR A 345 -3.62 22.44 12.24
CA TYR A 345 -4.01 21.54 11.14
C TYR A 345 -2.81 21.29 10.22
N GLY A 346 -2.87 20.26 9.37
CA GLY A 346 -1.76 19.85 8.51
C GLY A 346 -1.31 18.42 8.82
N PRO A 347 -0.01 18.12 8.83
CA PRO A 347 0.48 16.75 8.95
C PRO A 347 0.38 16.22 10.37
N PHE A 348 -0.25 15.06 10.54
CA PHE A 348 -0.39 14.31 11.77
C PHE A 348 0.25 12.94 11.63
N THR A 349 0.86 12.46 12.70
CA THR A 349 1.32 11.07 12.79
C THR A 349 1.19 10.56 14.23
N LEU A 350 1.45 9.27 14.43
CA LEU A 350 1.55 8.69 15.76
C LEU A 350 2.85 9.16 16.42
N GLY A 351 2.80 9.49 17.70
CA GLY A 351 3.98 9.82 18.50
C GLY A 351 4.05 9.00 19.77
N SER A 352 5.22 8.98 20.39
CA SER A 352 5.42 8.38 21.70
C SER A 352 5.99 9.39 22.68
N THR A 353 5.59 9.30 23.94
CA THR A 353 6.06 10.15 25.04
C THR A 353 7.31 9.60 25.74
N THR A 354 7.70 8.37 25.41
CA THR A 354 8.88 7.67 25.93
C THR A 354 9.54 6.89 24.78
N SER A 355 10.65 6.21 25.05
CA SER A 355 11.34 5.35 24.09
C SER A 355 10.57 4.08 23.70
N ASN A 356 9.34 3.86 24.18
CA ASN A 356 8.46 2.77 23.76
C ASN A 356 7.73 3.12 22.45
N ASN A 357 7.13 2.13 21.77
CA ASN A 357 6.49 2.25 20.43
C ASN A 357 7.51 2.47 19.30
N PRO A 358 8.29 1.45 18.92
CA PRO A 358 9.49 1.62 18.12
C PRO A 358 9.21 2.13 16.70
N LEU A 359 10.24 2.75 16.16
CA LEU A 359 10.39 3.03 14.74
C LEU A 359 10.43 1.70 13.93
N PRO A 360 10.04 1.72 12.64
CA PRO A 360 10.23 0.58 11.75
C PRO A 360 11.74 0.36 11.58
N VAL A 361 12.19 -0.86 11.83
CA VAL A 361 13.58 -1.38 11.79
C VAL A 361 14.68 -0.32 11.81
N GLU A 362 15.22 -0.04 13.00
CA GLU A 362 16.39 0.81 13.15
C GLU A 362 17.67 -0.03 13.08
N LEU A 363 18.35 0.01 11.92
CA LEU A 363 19.73 -0.46 11.80
C LEU A 363 20.63 0.44 12.65
N LEU A 364 21.15 -0.08 13.77
CA LEU A 364 21.99 0.68 14.70
C LEU A 364 23.40 0.88 14.17
N SER A 365 23.99 -0.16 13.58
CA SER A 365 25.30 -0.07 12.95
C SER A 365 25.45 -1.08 11.83
N PHE A 366 26.30 -0.75 10.87
CA PHE A 366 26.85 -1.67 9.90
C PHE A 366 28.33 -1.35 9.76
N ASP A 367 29.17 -2.32 10.09
CA ASP A 367 30.61 -2.18 10.18
C ASP A 367 31.28 -3.29 9.34
N ALA A 368 32.37 -2.93 8.67
CA ALA A 368 33.20 -3.87 7.93
C ALA A 368 34.67 -3.61 8.23
N TRP A 369 35.47 -4.67 8.39
CA TRP A 369 36.91 -4.54 8.62
C TRP A 369 37.69 -5.66 7.94
N GLU A 370 38.94 -5.33 7.59
CA GLU A 370 39.89 -6.28 7.03
C GLU A 370 40.23 -7.38 8.05
N ASN A 371 40.10 -8.63 7.63
CA ASN A 371 40.62 -9.81 8.32
C ASN A 371 41.35 -10.69 7.30
N ASP A 372 42.53 -10.20 6.89
CA ASP A 372 43.34 -10.69 5.78
C ASP A 372 43.26 -12.22 5.50
N PRO A 373 42.85 -12.66 4.29
CA PRO A 373 42.48 -11.86 3.11
C PRO A 373 40.97 -11.62 2.94
N VAL A 374 40.15 -11.82 4.00
CA VAL A 374 38.70 -11.62 3.95
C VAL A 374 38.29 -10.28 4.54
N VAL A 375 37.03 -9.90 4.32
CA VAL A 375 36.39 -8.81 5.06
C VAL A 375 35.32 -9.39 5.96
N ASP A 376 35.42 -9.13 7.26
CA ASP A 376 34.36 -9.45 8.21
C ASP A 376 33.37 -8.29 8.25
N LEU A 377 32.09 -8.62 8.25
CA LEU A 377 30.99 -7.67 8.35
C LEU A 377 30.15 -7.96 9.57
N LYS A 378 29.68 -6.90 10.23
CA LYS A 378 28.79 -6.99 11.39
C LYS A 378 27.76 -5.89 11.35
N TRP A 379 26.53 -6.22 11.72
CA TRP A 379 25.50 -5.23 11.99
C TRP A 379 24.69 -5.56 13.22
N VAL A 380 23.99 -4.54 13.69
CA VAL A 380 23.06 -4.64 14.81
C VAL A 380 21.76 -3.95 14.43
N THR A 381 20.63 -4.62 14.63
CA THR A 381 19.30 -4.03 14.56
C THR A 381 18.78 -3.76 15.96
N ALA A 382 18.13 -2.61 16.19
CA ALA A 382 17.46 -2.34 17.47
C ALA A 382 16.13 -3.11 17.57
N THR A 383 15.40 -3.14 16.45
CA THR A 383 14.11 -3.79 16.27
C THR A 383 14.04 -4.34 14.85
N GLU A 384 13.21 -5.37 14.64
CA GLU A 384 12.90 -5.91 13.32
C GLU A 384 11.38 -6.03 13.17
N HIS A 385 10.85 -5.66 12.02
CA HIS A 385 9.43 -5.77 11.72
C HIS A 385 9.27 -6.27 10.30
N ASN A 386 8.57 -7.39 10.13
CA ASN A 386 8.45 -8.11 8.87
C ASN A 386 9.77 -8.29 8.10
N ASN A 387 10.92 -8.31 8.77
CA ASN A 387 12.21 -8.45 8.10
C ASN A 387 12.42 -9.91 7.66
N ALA A 388 12.46 -10.16 6.36
CA ALA A 388 12.69 -11.49 5.83
C ALA A 388 14.18 -11.86 5.93
N TYR A 389 15.05 -11.02 5.39
CA TYR A 389 16.50 -11.25 5.36
C TYR A 389 17.29 -9.99 5.00
N PHE A 390 18.58 -10.05 5.29
CA PHE A 390 19.57 -9.08 4.83
C PHE A 390 20.40 -9.66 3.70
N VAL A 391 20.73 -8.83 2.71
CA VAL A 391 21.71 -9.12 1.68
C VAL A 391 22.89 -8.17 1.86
N VAL A 392 24.07 -8.73 2.13
CA VAL A 392 25.32 -7.97 2.08
C VAL A 392 25.70 -7.78 0.63
N GLN A 393 25.88 -6.53 0.21
CA GLN A 393 26.31 -6.21 -1.14
C GLN A 393 27.64 -5.49 -1.12
N ARG A 394 28.49 -5.76 -2.12
CA ARG A 394 29.76 -5.07 -2.33
C ARG A 394 29.81 -4.35 -3.67
N THR A 395 30.68 -3.36 -3.79
CA THR A 395 30.93 -2.62 -5.03
C THR A 395 32.33 -2.00 -5.02
N VAL A 396 32.88 -1.74 -6.21
CA VAL A 396 34.10 -0.94 -6.41
C VAL A 396 33.83 0.50 -6.81
N ASP A 397 32.62 0.81 -7.31
CA ASP A 397 32.29 2.07 -7.95
C ASP A 397 31.03 2.76 -7.40
N GLY A 398 30.26 2.08 -6.54
CA GLY A 398 29.02 2.59 -5.99
C GLY A 398 27.82 2.48 -6.94
N LEU A 399 27.99 1.88 -8.12
CA LEU A 399 26.97 1.77 -9.17
C LEU A 399 26.55 0.32 -9.39
N ALA A 400 27.52 -0.58 -9.55
CA ALA A 400 27.29 -2.00 -9.72
C ALA A 400 27.53 -2.74 -8.41
N PHE A 401 26.50 -3.42 -7.91
CA PHE A 401 26.55 -4.17 -6.65
C PHE A 401 26.53 -5.67 -6.90
N GLU A 402 27.41 -6.39 -6.22
CA GLU A 402 27.46 -7.85 -6.18
C GLU A 402 26.95 -8.34 -4.82
N ASP A 403 26.07 -9.34 -4.80
CA ASP A 403 25.60 -9.98 -3.57
C ASP A 403 26.71 -10.87 -3.01
N VAL A 404 27.07 -10.66 -1.74
CA VAL A 404 28.13 -11.38 -1.03
C VAL A 404 27.55 -12.52 -0.20
N ASP A 405 26.54 -12.20 0.61
CA ASP A 405 25.90 -13.16 1.52
C ASP A 405 24.45 -12.74 1.81
N THR A 406 23.62 -13.72 2.17
CA THR A 406 22.23 -13.51 2.56
C THR A 406 21.97 -14.13 3.93
N VAL A 407 21.67 -13.29 4.91
CA VAL A 407 21.47 -13.69 6.30
C VAL A 407 20.00 -13.53 6.67
N GLN A 408 19.38 -14.60 7.19
CA GLN A 408 17.97 -14.58 7.58
C GLN A 408 17.72 -13.57 8.70
N GLY A 409 16.67 -12.77 8.54
CA GLY A 409 16.17 -11.85 9.56
C GLY A 409 15.40 -12.61 10.64
N ALA A 410 15.06 -11.92 11.73
CA ALA A 410 14.25 -12.47 12.81
C ALA A 410 12.74 -12.46 12.50
N GLY A 411 12.31 -11.91 11.36
CA GLY A 411 10.91 -11.64 11.07
C GLY A 411 10.42 -10.44 11.88
N ASN A 412 10.19 -10.66 13.17
CA ASN A 412 9.79 -9.61 14.11
C ASN A 412 10.65 -9.70 15.39
N SER A 413 11.29 -8.60 15.76
CA SER A 413 12.08 -8.48 16.99
C SER A 413 11.89 -7.10 17.62
N VAL A 414 11.87 -7.07 18.95
CA VAL A 414 11.92 -5.85 19.76
C VAL A 414 13.18 -5.79 20.64
N ALA A 415 14.11 -6.71 20.41
CA ALA A 415 15.39 -6.79 21.09
C ALA A 415 16.52 -6.58 20.08
N GLU A 416 17.65 -6.07 20.56
CA GLU A 416 18.85 -5.94 19.74
C GLU A 416 19.31 -7.31 19.24
N ILE A 417 19.50 -7.43 17.93
CA ILE A 417 20.06 -8.64 17.31
C ILE A 417 21.32 -8.27 16.56
N SER A 418 22.39 -9.01 16.82
CA SER A 418 23.66 -8.86 16.11
C SER A 418 23.83 -9.96 15.08
N TYR A 419 24.17 -9.54 13.88
CA TYR A 419 24.42 -10.40 12.73
C TYR A 419 25.85 -10.22 12.24
N THR A 420 26.35 -11.24 11.55
CA THR A 420 27.69 -11.23 10.97
C THR A 420 27.68 -11.92 9.60
N ALA A 421 28.54 -11.45 8.70
CA ALA A 421 28.82 -12.09 7.43
C ALA A 421 30.32 -11.97 7.12
N VAL A 422 30.80 -12.72 6.12
CA VAL A 422 32.19 -12.66 5.65
C VAL A 422 32.20 -12.55 4.14
N ASP A 423 32.93 -11.57 3.60
CA ASP A 423 33.28 -11.54 2.17
C ASP A 423 34.59 -12.31 1.96
N PRO A 424 34.56 -13.49 1.30
CA PRO A 424 35.74 -14.31 1.10
C PRO A 424 36.59 -13.92 -0.11
N SER A 425 36.11 -13.02 -0.95
CA SER A 425 36.73 -12.63 -2.22
C SER A 425 36.65 -11.12 -2.48
N PRO A 426 36.99 -10.27 -1.49
CA PRO A 426 36.79 -8.84 -1.60
C PRO A 426 37.63 -8.24 -2.73
N HIS A 427 37.14 -7.15 -3.34
CA HIS A 427 37.89 -6.48 -4.40
C HIS A 427 39.19 -5.89 -3.85
N ARG A 428 40.30 -6.09 -4.58
CA ARG A 428 41.59 -5.48 -4.22
C ARG A 428 41.53 -3.96 -4.33
N GLY A 429 42.26 -3.27 -3.45
CA GLY A 429 42.15 -1.83 -3.32
C GLY A 429 41.08 -1.47 -2.29
N ILE A 430 40.20 -0.52 -2.60
CA ILE A 430 39.08 -0.17 -1.72
C ILE A 430 37.85 -0.98 -2.15
N SER A 431 37.28 -1.73 -1.22
CA SER A 431 36.01 -2.44 -1.39
C SER A 431 34.94 -1.74 -0.55
N TYR A 432 33.81 -1.41 -1.14
CA TYR A 432 32.68 -0.77 -0.46
C TYR A 432 31.57 -1.77 -0.22
N TYR A 433 30.90 -1.69 0.93
CA TYR A 433 29.80 -2.57 1.31
C TYR A 433 28.58 -1.79 1.74
N ARG A 434 27.40 -2.34 1.49
CA ARG A 434 26.13 -1.92 2.09
C ARG A 434 25.31 -3.15 2.49
N LEU A 435 24.36 -2.94 3.40
CA LEU A 435 23.26 -3.88 3.62
C LEU A 435 22.07 -3.48 2.77
N ARG A 436 21.44 -4.48 2.16
CA ARG A 436 20.07 -4.40 1.66
C ARG A 436 19.19 -5.23 2.58
N GLN A 437 18.34 -4.59 3.35
CA GLN A 437 17.28 -5.26 4.10
C GLN A 437 16.12 -5.56 3.17
N VAL A 438 15.52 -6.74 3.28
CA VAL A 438 14.36 -7.18 2.50
C VAL A 438 13.26 -7.62 3.46
N ASP A 439 12.10 -6.99 3.36
CA ASP A 439 10.94 -7.33 4.18
C ASP A 439 10.13 -8.49 3.55
N LEU A 440 9.19 -9.07 4.29
CA LEU A 440 8.38 -10.24 3.90
C LEU A 440 7.51 -9.99 2.67
N ASP A 441 7.18 -8.72 2.40
CA ASP A 441 6.45 -8.27 1.20
C ASP A 441 7.37 -8.03 -0.01
N GLY A 442 8.68 -8.15 0.16
CA GLY A 442 9.69 -7.95 -0.88
C GLY A 442 10.19 -6.51 -1.02
N THR A 443 9.69 -5.56 -0.23
CA THR A 443 10.24 -4.20 -0.17
C THR A 443 11.67 -4.21 0.35
N SER A 444 12.47 -3.20 0.02
CA SER A 444 13.89 -3.17 0.40
C SER A 444 14.36 -1.79 0.85
N LYS A 445 15.18 -1.76 1.89
CA LYS A 445 15.91 -0.57 2.38
C LYS A 445 17.41 -0.82 2.35
N TYR A 446 18.20 0.24 2.17
CA TYR A 446 19.66 0.15 2.06
C TYR A 446 20.35 0.94 3.17
N SER A 447 21.47 0.41 3.68
CA SER A 447 22.36 1.17 4.57
C SER A 447 23.24 2.14 3.79
N GLU A 448 23.90 3.03 4.52
CA GLU A 448 25.08 3.76 4.04
C GLU A 448 26.20 2.79 3.64
N LEU A 449 27.12 3.27 2.79
CA LEU A 449 28.29 2.52 2.37
C LEU A 449 29.39 2.58 3.44
N VAL A 450 29.99 1.43 3.73
CA VAL A 450 31.24 1.33 4.50
C VAL A 450 32.39 0.90 3.59
N ALA A 451 33.56 1.51 3.75
CA ALA A 451 34.72 1.25 2.92
C ALA A 451 35.78 0.48 3.70
N VAL A 452 36.38 -0.53 3.06
CA VAL A 452 37.53 -1.28 3.57
C VAL A 452 38.68 -1.16 2.58
N ASP A 453 39.82 -0.66 3.05
CA ASP A 453 41.04 -0.52 2.26
C ASP A 453 41.91 -1.77 2.41
N LEU A 454 42.04 -2.53 1.32
CA LEU A 454 42.79 -3.78 1.24
C LEU A 454 44.12 -3.60 0.49
N THR A 455 44.61 -2.36 0.32
CA THR A 455 45.89 -2.09 -0.37
C THR A 455 47.12 -2.67 0.34
N GLY A 456 47.01 -2.97 1.64
CA GLY A 456 48.07 -3.54 2.47
C GLY A 456 48.14 -5.07 2.52
N VAL A 457 47.17 -5.77 1.93
CA VAL A 457 47.06 -7.23 1.99
C VAL A 457 48.26 -7.91 1.30
N ALA A 458 48.98 -8.74 2.07
CA ALA A 458 50.19 -9.39 1.59
C ALA A 458 49.87 -10.51 0.58
N ASP A 459 50.63 -10.53 -0.52
CA ASP A 459 50.53 -11.58 -1.53
C ASP A 459 50.85 -12.96 -0.95
N GLY A 460 49.91 -13.91 -1.03
CA GLY A 460 50.01 -15.25 -0.45
C GLY A 460 49.41 -15.41 0.94
N SER A 461 48.64 -14.44 1.44
CA SER A 461 47.88 -14.59 2.69
C SER A 461 46.71 -15.58 2.53
N TRP A 462 46.32 -16.20 3.63
CA TRP A 462 45.22 -17.17 3.67
C TRP A 462 44.58 -17.22 5.05
N VAL A 463 43.31 -17.61 5.11
CA VAL A 463 42.53 -17.71 6.36
C VAL A 463 41.58 -18.89 6.34
N LEU A 464 41.18 -19.31 7.54
CA LEU A 464 40.12 -20.28 7.77
C LEU A 464 38.93 -19.53 8.38
N TYR A 465 37.74 -19.69 7.81
CA TYR A 465 36.53 -19.02 8.29
C TYR A 465 35.28 -19.91 8.14
N PRO A 466 34.28 -19.81 9.05
CA PRO A 466 34.39 -19.14 10.34
C PRO A 466 35.38 -19.89 11.26
N ASN A 467 36.11 -19.17 12.11
CA ASN A 467 37.02 -19.75 13.09
C ASN A 467 37.06 -18.89 14.37
N PRO A 468 36.44 -19.32 15.50
CA PRO A 468 35.81 -20.63 15.70
C PRO A 468 34.58 -20.88 14.83
N SER A 469 34.36 -22.14 14.46
CA SER A 469 33.15 -22.59 13.77
C SER A 469 32.19 -23.20 14.78
N VAL A 470 30.91 -22.81 14.72
CA VAL A 470 29.85 -23.25 15.65
C VAL A 470 28.88 -24.21 14.95
N ASP A 471 28.50 -23.90 13.72
CA ASP A 471 27.65 -24.75 12.89
C ASP A 471 27.98 -24.51 11.41
N GLY A 472 27.92 -25.56 10.59
CA GLY A 472 28.16 -25.49 9.14
C GLY A 472 29.61 -25.71 8.67
N PRO A 473 29.85 -25.56 7.35
CA PRO A 473 31.14 -25.82 6.74
C PRO A 473 32.19 -24.76 7.10
N VAL A 474 33.45 -25.19 7.21
CA VAL A 474 34.61 -24.29 7.33
C VAL A 474 35.25 -24.14 5.97
N TRP A 475 35.65 -22.92 5.63
CA TRP A 475 36.25 -22.57 4.36
C TRP A 475 37.69 -22.14 4.56
N LEU A 476 38.52 -22.44 3.56
CA LEU A 476 39.86 -21.90 3.40
C LEU A 476 39.82 -20.96 2.19
N THR A 477 40.20 -19.70 2.38
CA THR A 477 40.47 -18.80 1.26
C THR A 477 41.91 -18.31 1.32
N ALA A 478 42.49 -18.09 0.16
CA ALA A 478 43.85 -17.62 -0.01
C ALA A 478 43.92 -16.71 -1.23
N THR A 479 44.81 -15.72 -1.19
CA THR A 479 44.94 -14.75 -2.29
C THR A 479 46.34 -14.76 -2.88
N GLY A 480 46.39 -14.44 -4.18
CA GLY A 480 47.62 -14.25 -4.93
C GLY A 480 48.12 -15.50 -5.65
N ASP A 481 48.88 -15.27 -6.73
CA ASP A 481 49.37 -16.28 -7.68
C ASP A 481 50.18 -17.43 -7.01
N ARG A 482 50.65 -17.23 -5.77
CA ARG A 482 51.36 -18.25 -5.00
C ARG A 482 50.49 -19.44 -4.59
N TRP A 483 49.17 -19.23 -4.50
CA TRP A 483 48.19 -20.26 -4.19
C TRP A 483 47.57 -20.87 -5.44
N ASP A 484 47.93 -20.44 -6.66
CA ASP A 484 47.40 -21.05 -7.87
C ASP A 484 48.06 -22.39 -8.17
N GLY A 485 47.27 -23.47 -8.11
CA GLY A 485 47.69 -24.81 -8.51
C GLY A 485 47.39 -25.93 -7.51
N PRO A 486 47.90 -27.15 -7.78
CA PRO A 486 47.62 -28.31 -6.95
C PRO A 486 48.40 -28.26 -5.62
N GLY A 487 47.69 -28.45 -4.52
CA GLY A 487 48.24 -28.62 -3.17
C GLY A 487 47.63 -29.80 -2.41
N VAL A 488 48.29 -30.22 -1.34
CA VAL A 488 47.82 -31.29 -0.45
C VAL A 488 47.29 -30.67 0.83
N LEU A 489 45.97 -30.77 1.05
CA LEU A 489 45.28 -30.37 2.27
C LEU A 489 45.24 -31.57 3.24
N THR A 490 45.65 -31.36 4.49
CA THR A 490 45.56 -32.33 5.58
C THR A 490 44.95 -31.68 6.81
N VAL A 491 43.90 -32.26 7.38
CA VAL A 491 43.28 -31.82 8.64
C VAL A 491 43.55 -32.87 9.71
N VAL A 492 44.02 -32.43 10.87
CA VAL A 492 44.42 -33.28 12.00
C VAL A 492 43.67 -32.84 13.26
N ASP A 493 43.17 -33.78 14.06
CA ASP A 493 42.51 -33.49 15.33
C ASP A 493 43.49 -33.23 16.49
N GLY A 494 42.97 -32.85 17.66
CA GLY A 494 43.76 -32.58 18.85
C GLY A 494 44.52 -33.79 19.42
N ALA A 495 44.24 -35.01 18.95
CA ALA A 495 44.97 -36.24 19.29
C ALA A 495 46.04 -36.60 18.24
N GLY A 496 46.20 -35.80 17.18
CA GLY A 496 47.15 -36.05 16.10
C GLY A 496 46.64 -37.01 15.02
N ARG A 497 45.34 -37.35 15.01
CA ARG A 497 44.74 -38.24 14.00
C ARG A 497 44.36 -37.44 12.76
N VAL A 498 44.69 -37.96 11.57
CA VAL A 498 44.28 -37.34 10.30
C VAL A 498 42.78 -37.55 10.11
N VAL A 499 42.03 -36.45 10.07
CA VAL A 499 40.58 -36.41 9.84
C VAL A 499 40.29 -36.38 8.34
N GLU A 500 41.10 -35.63 7.58
CA GLU A 500 40.99 -35.53 6.14
C GLU A 500 42.38 -35.37 5.52
N LYS A 501 42.60 -36.00 4.36
CA LYS A 501 43.75 -35.71 3.51
C LYS A 501 43.37 -35.84 2.04
N ARG A 502 43.52 -34.77 1.26
CA ARG A 502 43.21 -34.80 -0.18
C ARG A 502 44.05 -33.80 -0.98
N THR A 503 44.15 -34.03 -2.27
CA THR A 503 44.71 -33.05 -3.21
C THR A 503 43.60 -32.06 -3.59
N VAL A 504 43.89 -30.77 -3.56
CA VAL A 504 43.00 -29.68 -3.94
C VAL A 504 43.71 -28.84 -4.98
N VAL A 505 43.00 -28.41 -6.03
CA VAL A 505 43.50 -27.36 -6.92
C VAL A 505 43.00 -26.05 -6.34
N PHE A 506 43.92 -25.24 -5.85
CA PHE A 506 43.64 -23.92 -5.35
C PHE A 506 43.60 -22.95 -6.54
N THR A 507 42.59 -22.08 -6.53
CA THR A 507 42.37 -20.96 -7.46
C THR A 507 41.92 -19.77 -6.62
N ASP A 508 41.74 -18.59 -7.23
CA ASP A 508 41.05 -17.48 -6.57
C ASP A 508 39.64 -17.93 -6.11
N GLY A 509 39.42 -17.97 -4.79
CA GLY A 509 38.14 -18.34 -4.17
C GLY A 509 38.21 -19.37 -3.04
N PRO A 510 37.09 -19.59 -2.32
CA PRO A 510 37.06 -20.41 -1.12
C PRO A 510 37.00 -21.92 -1.40
N VAL A 511 37.68 -22.68 -0.55
CA VAL A 511 37.74 -24.15 -0.55
C VAL A 511 37.10 -24.67 0.73
N GLU A 512 36.03 -25.47 0.59
CA GLU A 512 35.35 -26.13 1.72
C GLU A 512 36.26 -27.18 2.37
N LEU A 513 36.58 -27.03 3.65
CA LEU A 513 37.26 -28.05 4.46
C LEU A 513 36.28 -29.14 4.90
N MET A 514 36.77 -30.36 5.07
CA MET A 514 36.02 -31.47 5.68
C MET A 514 34.67 -31.73 4.99
N LYS A 515 34.65 -31.55 3.66
CA LYS A 515 33.45 -31.67 2.83
C LYS A 515 32.76 -33.01 3.05
N GLY A 516 31.52 -32.97 3.53
CA GLY A 516 30.71 -34.17 3.84
C GLY A 516 31.12 -34.91 5.11
N LEU A 517 31.92 -34.30 5.98
CA LEU A 517 32.26 -34.80 7.31
C LEU A 517 31.59 -33.93 8.38
N HIS A 518 31.26 -34.54 9.52
CA HIS A 518 30.74 -33.86 10.71
C HIS A 518 31.76 -33.99 11.85
N PRO A 519 32.80 -33.15 11.87
CA PRO A 519 33.82 -33.20 12.92
C PRO A 519 33.24 -32.81 14.29
N GLU A 520 33.68 -33.49 15.35
CA GLU A 520 33.28 -33.16 16.73
C GLU A 520 33.88 -31.82 17.19
N ALA A 521 33.25 -31.19 18.18
CA ALA A 521 33.80 -30.01 18.84
C ALA A 521 35.23 -30.30 19.36
N GLY A 522 36.17 -29.42 19.04
CA GLY A 522 37.57 -29.63 19.35
C GLY A 522 38.52 -28.70 18.61
N MET A 523 39.81 -28.87 18.94
CA MET A 523 40.90 -28.16 18.26
C MET A 523 41.46 -29.04 17.14
N TYR A 524 41.63 -28.46 15.98
CA TYR A 524 42.20 -29.09 14.80
C TYR A 524 43.39 -28.28 14.26
N SER A 525 44.31 -28.93 13.57
CA SER A 525 45.34 -28.28 12.76
C SER A 525 45.13 -28.58 11.28
N VAL A 526 45.12 -27.52 10.49
CA VAL A 526 45.01 -27.58 9.03
C VAL A 526 46.38 -27.31 8.44
N HIS A 527 46.86 -28.27 7.66
CA HIS A 527 48.16 -28.26 7.00
C HIS A 527 47.93 -28.27 5.48
N VAL A 528 48.47 -27.29 4.77
CA VAL A 528 48.47 -27.23 3.31
C VAL A 528 49.91 -27.25 2.83
N VAL A 529 50.22 -28.19 1.94
CA VAL A 529 51.53 -28.25 1.26
C VAL A 529 51.33 -27.92 -0.21
N MET A 530 51.93 -26.84 -0.67
CA MET A 530 51.83 -26.38 -2.05
C MET A 530 53.19 -25.88 -2.53
N ASN A 531 53.60 -26.28 -3.74
CA ASN A 531 54.90 -25.89 -4.31
C ASN A 531 56.11 -26.13 -3.39
N GLY A 532 56.04 -27.14 -2.50
CA GLY A 532 57.08 -27.45 -1.51
C GLY A 532 57.09 -26.56 -0.26
N VAL A 533 56.13 -25.63 -0.13
CA VAL A 533 55.93 -24.76 1.03
C VAL A 533 54.82 -25.33 1.91
N GLU A 534 55.06 -25.38 3.22
CA GLU A 534 54.08 -25.81 4.22
C GLU A 534 53.40 -24.61 4.87
N HIS A 535 52.07 -24.64 4.91
CA HIS A 535 51.20 -23.64 5.53
C HIS A 535 50.35 -24.31 6.61
N ASN A 536 50.37 -23.76 7.83
CA ASN A 536 49.68 -24.35 8.97
C ASN A 536 48.77 -23.31 9.66
N LYS A 537 47.50 -23.64 9.91
CA LYS A 537 46.60 -22.86 10.78
C LYS A 537 45.87 -23.75 11.76
N ARG A 538 45.53 -23.17 12.91
CA ARG A 538 44.67 -23.80 13.91
C ARG A 538 43.21 -23.51 13.58
N LEU A 539 42.38 -24.54 13.68
CA LEU A 539 40.92 -24.47 13.55
C LEU A 539 40.28 -24.87 14.89
N ILE A 540 39.25 -24.15 15.31
CA ILE A 540 38.46 -24.45 16.50
C ILE A 540 37.03 -24.73 16.04
N ILE A 541 36.48 -25.88 16.43
CA ILE A 541 35.07 -26.26 16.23
C ILE A 541 34.42 -26.34 17.61
N GLN A 542 33.25 -25.73 17.78
CA GLN A 542 32.56 -25.60 19.07
C GLN A 542 31.34 -26.50 19.19
#